data_AF-A0A662DGV2-F1
#
_entry.id   AF-A0A662DGV2-F1
#
_cell.length_a   1.000
_cell.length_b   1.000
_cell.length_c   1.000
_cell.angle_alpha   90.00
_cell.angle_beta   90.00
_cell.angle_gamma   90.00
#
_symmetry.space_group_name_H-M   'P 1'
#
loop_
_entity.id
_entity.type
_entity.pdbx_description
1 polymer ?
#
loop_
_entity_poly.entity_id
_entity_poly.type
_entity_poly.pdbx_seq_one_letter_code
_entity_poly.pdbx_strand_id
1 'polypeptide(L)'
;MDVVGLPEFLRCVRSAIRTHADSRDVDRLLQRLAMRHAEADMRKTRLQIPGTGIELWATAEIRLSGGVYRVTWRYEERNGDRVIVCFTLAQV
;
A
#
# COMPACT_ATOMS: atom_id res chain seq x y z
N MET A 1 -16.78 -3.98 -4.50
CA MET A 1 -15.55 -3.16 -4.42
C MET A 1 -14.71 -3.88 -3.37
N ASP A 2 -13.99 -4.92 -3.78
CA ASP A 2 -13.60 -5.98 -2.83
C ASP A 2 -12.10 -5.93 -2.59
N VAL A 3 -11.68 -4.91 -1.84
CA VAL A 3 -10.32 -4.83 -1.32
C VAL A 3 -10.21 -5.77 -0.11
N VAL A 4 -9.94 -7.04 -0.38
CA VAL A 4 -9.70 -8.05 0.66
C VAL A 4 -8.31 -7.82 1.25
N GLY A 5 -8.25 -7.51 2.55
CA GLY A 5 -7.00 -7.30 3.29
C GLY A 5 -6.79 -5.89 3.86
N LEU A 6 -7.72 -4.95 3.65
CA LEU A 6 -7.64 -3.61 4.25
C LEU A 6 -7.63 -3.62 5.79
N PRO A 7 -8.46 -4.46 6.49
CA PRO A 7 -8.50 -4.48 7.95
C PRO A 7 -7.22 -5.03 8.62
N GLU A 8 -6.67 -6.17 8.16
CA GLU A 8 -5.40 -6.67 8.72
C GLU A 8 -4.23 -5.73 8.42
N PHE A 9 -4.26 -5.06 7.28
CA PHE A 9 -3.28 -4.07 6.89
C PHE A 9 -3.35 -2.79 7.74
N LEU A 10 -4.55 -2.25 7.99
CA LEU A 10 -4.73 -1.11 8.90
C LEU A 10 -4.10 -1.39 10.27
N ARG A 11 -4.20 -2.64 10.75
CA ARG A 11 -3.55 -3.07 12.00
C ARG A 11 -2.02 -3.10 11.90
N CYS A 12 -1.45 -3.66 10.83
CA CYS A 12 0.01 -3.67 10.61
C CYS A 12 0.58 -2.25 10.50
N VAL A 13 -0.09 -1.39 9.75
CA VAL A 13 0.31 0.00 9.53
C VAL A 13 0.18 0.82 10.81
N ARG A 14 -0.92 0.68 11.56
CA ARG A 14 -1.09 1.36 12.86
C ARG A 14 -0.01 0.96 13.86
N SER A 15 0.52 -0.27 13.80
CA SER A 15 1.62 -0.69 14.67
C SER A 15 2.97 -0.02 14.36
N ALA A 16 3.16 0.49 13.12
CA ALA A 16 4.38 1.20 12.72
C ALA A 16 4.32 2.71 12.99
N ILE A 17 3.16 3.25 13.35
CA ILE A 17 2.89 4.68 13.49
C ILE A 17 3.09 5.10 14.95
N ARG A 18 4.01 6.04 15.18
CA ARG A 18 4.40 6.48 16.53
C ARG A 18 3.75 7.79 16.97
N THR A 19 3.13 8.54 16.05
CA THR A 19 2.51 9.83 16.36
C THR A 19 1.11 9.98 15.75
N HIS A 20 0.28 10.84 16.34
CA HIS A 20 -1.05 11.17 15.82
C HIS A 20 -1.01 11.89 14.45
N ALA A 21 0.07 12.62 14.14
CA ALA A 21 0.24 13.26 12.84
C ALA A 21 0.47 12.20 11.75
N ASP A 22 1.40 11.28 11.99
CA ASP A 22 1.68 10.17 11.07
C ASP A 22 0.44 9.30 10.82
N SER A 23 -0.40 9.07 11.84
CA SER A 23 -1.66 8.32 11.68
C SER A 23 -2.60 8.95 10.65
N ARG A 24 -2.75 10.29 10.68
CA ARG A 24 -3.66 10.99 9.76
C ARG A 24 -3.14 10.99 8.34
N ASP A 25 -1.84 11.18 8.15
CA ASP A 25 -1.24 11.20 6.82
C ASP A 25 -1.29 9.81 6.17
N VAL A 26 -1.07 8.77 6.97
CA VAL A 26 -1.21 7.39 6.50
C VAL A 26 -2.66 7.06 6.18
N ASP A 27 -3.62 7.34 7.07
CA ASP A 27 -5.05 7.08 6.81
C ASP A 27 -5.52 7.78 5.51
N ARG A 28 -5.09 9.01 5.26
CA ARG A 28 -5.39 9.74 4.02
C ARG A 28 -4.82 9.05 2.79
N LEU A 29 -3.58 8.55 2.87
CA LEU A 29 -2.99 7.78 1.78
C LEU A 29 -3.77 6.49 1.53
N LEU A 30 -4.16 5.77 2.58
CA LEU A 30 -4.88 4.51 2.45
C LEU A 30 -6.27 4.69 1.83
N GLN A 31 -6.98 5.76 2.23
CA GLN A 31 -8.25 6.12 1.59
C GLN A 31 -8.06 6.43 0.11
N ARG A 32 -7.02 7.19 -0.25
CA ARG A 32 -6.69 7.47 -1.67
C ARG A 32 -6.36 6.20 -2.43
N LEU A 33 -5.60 5.29 -1.83
CA LEU A 33 -5.26 4.00 -2.41
C LEU A 33 -6.51 3.16 -2.69
N ALA A 34 -7.42 3.06 -1.72
CA ALA A 34 -8.66 2.31 -1.87
C ALA A 34 -9.52 2.83 -3.04
N MET A 35 -9.53 4.13 -3.29
CA MET A 35 -10.34 4.75 -4.35
C MET A 35 -9.63 4.81 -5.71
N ARG A 36 -8.31 5.00 -5.74
CA ARG A 36 -7.56 5.41 -6.95
C ARG A 36 -6.40 4.49 -7.31
N HIS A 37 -6.32 3.28 -6.73
CA HIS A 37 -5.18 2.36 -6.96
C HIS A 37 -4.91 2.03 -8.44
N ALA A 38 -5.94 2.08 -9.30
CA ALA A 38 -5.81 1.80 -10.74
C ALA A 38 -5.17 2.97 -11.51
N GLU A 39 -5.10 4.17 -10.92
CA GLU A 39 -4.55 5.34 -11.58
C GLU A 39 -3.01 5.28 -11.65
N ALA A 40 -2.45 5.86 -12.71
CA ALA A 40 -1.01 5.82 -12.97
C ALA A 40 -0.20 6.63 -11.96
N ASP A 41 -0.80 7.66 -11.35
CA ASP A 41 -0.20 8.47 -10.30
C ASP A 41 -0.05 7.71 -8.97
N MET A 42 -0.85 6.67 -8.74
CA MET A 42 -0.73 5.80 -7.58
C MET A 42 0.32 4.70 -7.83
N ARG A 43 0.37 4.14 -9.04
CA ARG A 43 1.32 3.07 -9.45
C ARG A 43 2.70 3.63 -9.85
N LYS A 44 3.35 4.40 -8.99
CA LYS A 44 4.60 5.10 -9.30
C LYS A 44 5.78 4.17 -9.55
N THR A 45 5.87 3.08 -8.81
CA THR A 45 6.98 2.11 -8.96
C THR A 45 6.40 0.70 -9.10
N ARG A 46 6.96 -0.08 -10.02
CA ARG A 46 6.78 -1.53 -10.08
C ARG A 46 8.02 -2.17 -9.46
N LEU A 47 7.82 -2.93 -8.40
CA LEU A 47 8.87 -3.66 -7.69
C LEU A 47 8.68 -5.15 -7.97
N GLN A 48 9.77 -5.84 -8.28
CA GLN A 48 9.74 -7.28 -8.46
C GLN A 48 10.49 -7.94 -7.32
N ILE A 49 9.85 -8.86 -6.62
CA ILE A 49 10.50 -9.59 -5.53
C ILE A 49 11.41 -10.66 -6.17
N PRO A 50 12.74 -10.57 -6.00
CA PRO A 50 13.67 -11.48 -6.66
C PRO A 50 13.35 -12.95 -6.35
N GLY A 51 13.36 -13.80 -7.38
CA GLY A 51 13.17 -15.25 -7.24
C GLY A 51 11.73 -15.72 -7.01
N THR A 52 10.73 -14.84 -6.97
CA THR A 52 9.33 -15.23 -6.65
C THR A 52 8.33 -15.01 -7.78
N GLY A 53 8.70 -14.29 -8.83
CA GLY A 53 7.76 -13.88 -9.90
C GLY A 53 6.67 -12.91 -9.43
N ILE A 54 6.67 -12.53 -8.15
CA ILE A 54 5.67 -11.62 -7.56
C ILE A 54 6.02 -10.18 -7.92
N GLU A 55 5.02 -9.47 -8.42
CA GLU A 55 5.09 -8.05 -8.71
C GLU A 55 4.30 -7.26 -7.67
N LEU A 56 4.95 -6.24 -7.13
CA LEU A 56 4.35 -5.26 -6.24
C LEU A 56 4.28 -3.90 -6.94
N TRP A 57 3.21 -3.18 -6.70
CA TRP A 57 3.09 -1.76 -7.01
C TRP A 57 3.40 -0.96 -5.76
N ALA A 58 3.99 0.22 -5.93
CA ALA A 58 4.29 1.11 -4.82
C ALA A 58 3.82 2.54 -5.10
N THR A 59 3.40 3.22 -4.02
CA THR A 59 3.13 4.66 -4.02
C THR A 59 4.43 5.47 -4.15
N ALA A 60 4.30 6.79 -4.28
CA ALA A 60 5.39 7.70 -3.96
C ALA A 60 5.84 7.54 -2.50
N GLU A 61 7.06 8.00 -2.21
CA GLU A 61 7.60 8.09 -0.84
C GLU A 61 6.82 9.05 0.03
N ILE A 62 6.73 8.69 1.30
CA ILE A 62 6.08 9.48 2.35
C ILE A 62 7.06 9.64 3.49
N ARG A 63 7.26 10.87 3.94
CA ARG A 63 8.11 11.19 5.07
C ARG A 63 7.25 11.18 6.33
N LEU A 64 7.54 10.23 7.22
CA LEU A 64 6.93 10.12 8.55
C LEU A 64 8.00 10.42 9.60
N SER A 65 7.59 10.63 10.86
CA SER A 65 8.50 10.94 11.96
C SER A 65 9.63 9.91 12.15
N GLY A 66 9.37 8.64 11.81
CA GLY A 66 10.32 7.53 11.94
C GLY A 66 11.14 7.22 10.69
N GLY A 67 11.04 8.00 9.61
CA GLY A 67 11.78 7.75 8.37
C GLY A 67 10.95 7.92 7.08
N VAL A 68 11.49 7.42 5.98
CA VAL A 68 10.83 7.43 4.67
C VAL A 68 10.19 6.08 4.42
N TYR A 69 8.93 6.09 4.00
CA TYR A 69 8.14 4.88 3.80
C TYR A 69 7.47 4.89 2.42
N ARG A 70 7.11 3.71 1.93
CA ARG A 70 6.25 3.51 0.77
C ARG A 70 5.20 2.47 1.10
N VAL A 71 3.98 2.67 0.60
CA VAL A 71 2.97 1.60 0.61
C VAL A 71 3.15 0.79 -0.66
N THR A 72 3.21 -0.53 -0.49
CA THR A 72 3.30 -1.49 -1.59
C THR A 72 2.14 -2.46 -1.55
N TRP A 73 1.71 -2.94 -2.72
CA TRP A 73 0.58 -3.88 -2.83
C TRP A 73 0.69 -4.77 -4.07
N ARG A 74 -0.08 -5.86 -4.11
CA ARG A 74 -0.13 -6.76 -5.26
C ARG A 74 -1.55 -6.98 -5.76
N TYR A 75 -1.70 -7.12 -7.07
CA TYR A 75 -2.97 -7.57 -7.66
C TYR A 75 -3.00 -9.09 -7.80
N GLU A 76 -4.17 -9.68 -7.60
CA GLU A 76 -4.54 -10.97 -8.17
C GLU A 76 -5.70 -10.74 -9.14
N GLU A 77 -5.74 -11.54 -10.19
CA GLU A 77 -6.90 -11.60 -11.06
C GLU A 77 -7.92 -12.57 -10.46
N ARG A 78 -9.13 -12.07 -10.20
CA ARG A 78 -10.26 -12.87 -9.70
C ARG A 78 -11.46 -12.55 -10.59
N ASN A 79 -11.98 -13.56 -11.26
CA ASN A 79 -13.13 -13.41 -12.17
C ASN A 79 -12.93 -12.33 -13.25
N GLY A 80 -11.70 -12.15 -13.75
CA GLY A 80 -11.37 -11.13 -14.75
C GLY A 80 -11.11 -9.73 -14.17
N ASP A 81 -11.30 -9.53 -12.87
CA ASP A 81 -11.03 -8.27 -12.19
C ASP A 81 -9.68 -8.31 -11.45
N ARG A 82 -8.94 -7.19 -11.51
CA ARG A 82 -7.72 -6.99 -10.72
C ARG A 82 -8.09 -6.57 -9.30
N VAL A 83 -7.98 -7.50 -8.38
CA VAL A 83 -8.26 -7.31 -6.96
C VAL A 83 -6.96 -7.14 -6.20
N ILE A 84 -6.89 -6.17 -5.30
CA ILE A 84 -5.73 -6.07 -4.42
C ILE A 84 -5.90 -7.07 -3.28
N VAL A 85 -4.89 -7.93 -3.10
CA VAL A 85 -4.96 -9.04 -2.13
C VAL A 85 -3.95 -8.94 -1.00
N CYS A 86 -2.95 -8.07 -1.14
CA CYS A 86 -2.02 -7.78 -0.05
C CYS A 86 -1.51 -6.35 -0.15
N PHE A 87 -1.21 -5.77 1.01
CA PHE A 87 -0.63 -4.45 1.17
C PHE A 87 0.41 -4.49 2.29
N THR A 88 1.48 -3.71 2.17
CA THR A 88 2.44 -3.50 3.26
C THR A 88 3.02 -2.09 3.21
N LEU A 89 3.44 -1.58 4.37
CA LEU A 89 4.21 -0.36 4.50
C LEU A 89 5.68 -0.76 4.68
N ALA A 90 6.51 -0.43 3.70
CA ALA A 90 7.94 -0.68 3.75
C ALA A 90 8.69 0.61 4.05
N GLN A 91 9.63 0.56 4.99
CA GLN A 91 10.64 1.60 5.13
C GLN A 91 11.62 1.50 3.95
N VAL A 92 11.99 2.65 3.39
CA VAL A 92 12.94 2.77 2.25
C VAL A 92 14.33 3.07 2.75
#